data_AF-A0AA92YE91-F1
#
_entry.id   AF-A0AA92YE91-F1
#
_cell.length_a   1.000
_cell.length_b   1.000
_cell.length_c   1.000
_cell.angle_alpha   90.00
_cell.angle_beta   90.00
_cell.angle_gamma   90.00
#
_symmetry.space_group_name_H-M   'P 1'
#
loop_
_entity.id
_entity.type
_entity.pdbx_description
1 polymer ?
#
loop_
_entity_poly.entity_id
_entity_poly.type
_entity_poly.pdbx_seq_one_letter_code
_entity_poly.pdbx_strand_id
1 'polypeptide(L)' 'IEKYKQKSIYYSIGNFIFDQNKPINSKGLLVQLNVSKNDVTFNHSEFTIEKCTPKVLYD' A
#
# COMPACT_ATOMS: atom_id res chain seq x y z
N ILE A 1 11.68 -2.39 10.68
CA ILE A 1 10.95 -1.26 10.03
C ILE A 1 11.91 -0.10 9.92
N GLU A 2 12.35 0.25 8.72
CA GLU A 2 13.25 1.39 8.49
C GLU A 2 12.49 2.71 8.72
N LYS A 3 13.15 3.70 9.31
CA LYS A 3 12.57 5.01 9.62
C LYS A 3 13.46 6.13 9.08
N TYR A 4 12.88 7.03 8.29
CA TYR A 4 13.51 8.28 7.86
C TYR A 4 12.82 9.46 8.54
N LYS A 5 13.58 10.30 9.26
CA LYS A 5 13.03 11.43 10.04
C LYS A 5 11.83 11.04 10.92
N GLN A 6 11.96 9.91 11.64
CA GLN A 6 10.91 9.31 12.48
C GLN A 6 9.66 8.80 11.74
N LYS A 7 9.60 8.90 10.41
CA LYS A 7 8.52 8.35 9.57
C LYS A 7 8.91 6.98 9.06
N SER A 8 7.99 6.02 9.11
CA SER A 8 8.19 4.69 8.53
C SER A 8 8.38 4.78 7.02
N ILE A 9 9.37 4.08 6.48
CA ILE A 9 9.57 3.94 5.04
C ILE A 9 8.77 2.72 4.56
N TYR A 10 7.94 2.92 3.54
CA TYR A 10 7.16 1.88 2.90
C TYR A 10 7.74 1.60 1.52
N TYR A 11 8.12 0.36 1.26
CA TYR A 11 8.58 -0.08 -0.06
C TYR A 11 7.37 -0.56 -0.86
N SER A 12 7.19 -0.01 -2.05
CA SER A 12 6.21 -0.52 -3.01
C SER A 12 6.87 -1.57 -3.89
N ILE A 13 6.19 -2.69 -4.12
CA ILE A 13 6.58 -3.70 -5.12
C ILE A 13 5.57 -3.59 -6.25
N GLY A 14 5.92 -2.91 -7.35
CA GLY A 14 5.02 -2.80 -8.50
C GLY A 14 5.46 -1.84 -9.60
N ASN A 15 4.85 -1.99 -10.77
CA ASN A 15 4.95 -1.04 -11.88
C ASN A 15 4.09 0.19 -11.58
N PHE A 16 4.69 1.37 -11.65
CA PHE A 16 3.99 2.65 -11.49
C PHE A 16 3.13 2.96 -12.73
N ILE A 17 1.88 2.50 -12.75
CA ILE A 17 0.91 2.88 -13.77
C ILE A 17 0.02 4.01 -13.22
N PHE A 18 0.37 5.25 -13.55
CA PHE A 18 -0.32 6.46 -13.08
C PHE A 18 -1.45 6.94 -13.99
N ASP A 19 -2.01 6.07 -14.84
CA ASP A 19 -3.13 6.43 -15.69
C ASP A 19 -4.45 6.28 -14.91
N GLN A 20 -4.88 7.35 -14.23
CA GLN A 20 -6.15 7.40 -13.49
C GLN A 20 -7.40 7.29 -14.38
N ASN A 21 -7.26 7.45 -15.71
CA ASN A 21 -8.39 7.26 -16.62
C ASN A 21 -8.71 5.77 -16.85
N LYS A 22 -7.79 4.87 -16.48
CA LYS A 22 -8.07 3.43 -16.45
C LYS A 22 -8.61 3.04 -15.09
N PRO A 23 -9.86 2.56 -14.99
CA PRO A 23 -10.48 2.19 -13.72
C PRO A 23 -9.69 1.15 -12.92
N ILE A 24 -8.90 0.30 -13.58
CA ILE A 24 -8.06 -0.69 -12.90
C ILE A 24 -6.94 -0.06 -12.06
N ASN A 25 -6.54 1.19 -12.36
CA ASN A 25 -5.48 1.90 -11.64
C ASN A 25 -6.02 2.77 -10.48
N SER A 26 -7.34 2.87 -10.30
CA SER A 26 -7.94 3.67 -9.23
C SER A 26 -8.18 2.89 -7.94
N LYS A 27 -7.86 1.59 -7.92
CA LYS A 27 -7.94 0.72 -6.75
C LYS A 27 -6.63 0.00 -6.52
N GLY A 28 -6.29 -0.24 -5.26
CA GLY A 28 -5.10 -0.98 -4.89
C GLY A 28 -5.24 -1.67 -3.55
N LEU A 29 -4.30 -2.57 -3.27
CA LEU A 29 -4.20 -3.32 -2.03
C LEU A 29 -2.90 -2.95 -1.33
N LEU A 30 -2.99 -2.42 -0.12
CA LEU A 30 -1.85 -2.26 0.76
C LEU A 30 -1.71 -3.55 1.58
N VAL A 31 -0.57 -4.22 1.47
CA VAL A 31 -0.30 -5.45 2.25
C VAL A 31 0.86 -5.18 3.20
N GLN A 32 0.63 -5.42 4.48
CA GLN A 32 1.67 -5.42 5.51
C GLN A 32 2.07 -6.86 5.82
N LEU A 33 3.31 -7.22 5.50
CA LEU A 33 3.92 -8.46 5.97
C LEU A 33 4.63 -8.22 7.30
N ASN A 34 4.26 -8.99 8.32
CA ASN A 34 4.98 -9.07 9.58
C ASN A 34 5.76 -10.37 9.61
N VAL A 35 7.06 -10.27 9.38
CA VAL A 35 7.98 -11.41 9.40
C VAL A 35 8.62 -11.51 10.78
N SER A 36 8.50 -12.66 11.42
CA SER A 36 9.18 -13.02 12.66
C SER A 36 10.05 -14.26 12.43
N LYS A 37 10.83 -14.68 13.44
CA LYS A 37 11.68 -15.86 13.33
C LYS A 37 10.89 -17.15 13.03
N ASN A 38 9.67 -17.25 13.54
CA ASN A 38 8.89 -18.48 13.53
C ASN A 38 7.62 -18.39 12.68
N ASP A 39 7.26 -17.19 12.23
CA ASP A 39 5.96 -16.95 11.61
C ASP A 39 5.99 -15.75 10.66
N VAL A 40 5.10 -15.77 9.67
CA VAL A 40 4.83 -14.69 8.74
C VAL A 40 3.33 -14.43 8.76
N THR A 41 2.93 -13.29 9.31
CA THR A 41 1.53 -12.84 9.27
C THR A 41 1.35 -11.72 8.27
N PHE A 42 0.15 -11.60 7.73
CA PHE A 42 -0.19 -10.58 6.75
C PHE A 42 -1.47 -9.86 7.16
N ASN A 43 -1.43 -8.53 7.07
CA ASN A 43 -2.60 -7.66 7.13
C ASN A 43 -2.77 -6.99 5.77
N HIS A 44 -3.99 -6.66 5.39
CA HIS A 44 -4.25 -5.90 4.18
C HIS A 44 -5.29 -4.81 4.39
N SER A 45 -5.20 -3.78 3.55
CA SER A 45 -6.19 -2.71 3.49
C SER A 45 -6.37 -2.32 2.03
N GLU A 46 -7.62 -2.30 1.57
CA GLU A 46 -7.92 -1.76 0.25
C GLU A 46 -7.84 -0.24 0.26
N PHE A 47 -7.49 0.35 -0.88
CA PHE A 47 -7.52 1.80 -1.05
C PHE A 47 -7.96 2.18 -2.45
N THR A 48 -8.54 3.37 -2.57
CA THR A 48 -8.80 4.02 -3.86
C THR A 48 -7.83 5.17 -4.08
N ILE A 49 -7.57 5.51 -5.34
CA ILE A 49 -6.81 6.70 -5.71
C ILE A 49 -7.77 7.68 -6.38
N GLU A 50 -7.91 8.85 -5.77
CA GLU A 50 -8.69 9.97 -6.31
C GLU A 50 -7.82 11.21 -6.35
N LYS A 51 -7.69 11.85 -7.52
CA LYS A 51 -6.89 13.06 -7.69
C LYS A 51 -5.47 12.90 -7.14
N CYS A 52 -4.80 11.82 -7.54
CA CYS A 52 -3.45 11.46 -7.08
C CYS A 52 -3.32 11.23 -5.55
N THR A 53 -4.43 11.04 -4.83
CA THR A 53 -4.43 10.87 -3.38
C THR A 53 -4.99 9.49 -3.01
N PRO A 54 -4.22 8.63 -2.33
CA PRO A 54 -4.75 7.35 -1.84
C PRO A 54 -5.70 7.58 -0.65
N LYS A 55 -6.83 6.87 -0.65
CA LYS A 55 -7.81 6.84 0.43
C LYS A 55 -8.02 5.40 0.85
N VAL A 56 -7.66 5.08 2.09
CA VAL A 56 -7.89 3.75 2.67
C VAL A 56 -9.40 3.54 2.79
N LEU A 57 -9.87 2.39 2.30
CA LEU A 57 -11.24 1.95 2.52
C LEU A 57 -11.28 1.32 3.93
N TYR A 58 -12.14 1.86 4.78
CA TYR A 58 -12.47 1.27 6.07
C TYR A 58 -13.81 0.56 5.91
N ASP A 59 -13.93 -0.66 6.45
CA ASP A 59 -15.21 -1.37 6.57
C ASP A 59 -16.16 -0.65 7.55
#